data_AF-A0A2G5T718-F1
#
_entry.id   AF-A0A2G5T718-F1
#
_cell.length_a   1.000
_cell.length_b   1.000
_cell.length_c   1.000
_cell.angle_alpha   90.00
_cell.angle_beta   90.00
_cell.angle_gamma   90.00
#
_symmetry.space_group_name_H-M   'P 1'
#
loop_
_entity.id
_entity.type
_entity.pdbx_description
1 polymer ?
#
loop_
_entity_poly.entity_id
_entity_poly.type
_entity_poly.pdbx_seq_one_letter_code
_entity_poly.pdbx_strand_id
1 'polypeptide(L)'
;MMKFCDVMEYRKNHPFEECGRKVNDRMSQCYRDWGSPLPESDDPKKTEEILKGFCNNYFGKDNCMEKEVTELCGVEGWTIFKKMFLDFNKVSGRCKFD
;
A
#
# COMPACT_ATOMS: atom_id res chain seq x y z
N MET A 1 -1.30 10.03 18.41
CA MET A 1 -0.39 9.26 17.52
C MET A 1 -1.04 7.90 17.30
N MET A 2 -1.43 7.57 16.07
CA MET A 2 -2.12 6.32 15.75
C MET A 2 -1.10 5.18 15.77
N LYS A 3 -1.33 4.16 16.61
CA LYS A 3 -0.44 3.00 16.73
C LYS A 3 -0.72 2.01 15.61
N PHE A 4 0.25 1.15 15.31
CA PHE A 4 0.10 0.07 14.31
C PHE A 4 -1.15 -0.79 14.57
N CYS A 5 -1.43 -1.11 15.84
CA CYS A 5 -2.63 -1.85 16.23
C CYS A 5 -3.92 -1.08 15.90
N ASP A 6 -3.95 0.23 16.09
CA ASP A 6 -5.11 1.08 15.80
C ASP A 6 -5.42 1.09 14.29
N VAL A 7 -4.38 1.07 13.43
CA VAL A 7 -4.51 0.95 11.96
C VAL A 7 -5.04 -0.43 11.57
N MET A 8 -4.55 -1.49 12.22
CA MET A 8 -4.98 -2.87 11.94
C MET A 8 -6.41 -3.15 12.45
N GLU A 9 -6.80 -2.55 13.57
CA GLU A 9 -8.17 -2.60 14.10
C GLU A 9 -9.14 -1.83 13.20
N TYR A 10 -8.72 -0.65 12.70
CA TYR A 10 -9.46 0.08 11.67
C TYR A 10 -9.67 -0.78 10.41
N ARG A 11 -8.65 -1.50 9.92
CA ARG A 11 -8.79 -2.40 8.77
C ARG A 11 -9.85 -3.50 8.98
N LYS A 12 -10.00 -4.02 10.21
CA LYS A 12 -10.99 -5.06 10.54
C LYS A 12 -12.42 -4.52 10.67
N ASN A 13 -12.58 -3.28 11.14
CA ASN A 13 -13.88 -2.74 11.55
C ASN A 13 -14.43 -1.66 10.58
N HIS A 14 -13.82 -1.46 9.42
CA HIS A 14 -14.15 -0.38 8.47
C HIS A 14 -14.69 -0.95 7.13
N PRO A 15 -15.46 -0.16 6.33
CA PRO A 15 -16.01 -0.56 5.02
C PRO A 15 -15.03 -1.14 4.00
N PHE A 16 -13.72 -1.05 4.27
CA PHE A 16 -12.69 -1.62 3.42
C PHE A 16 -12.57 -3.14 3.55
N GLU A 17 -13.12 -3.80 4.57
CA GLU A 17 -12.94 -5.24 4.78
C GLU A 17 -13.38 -6.07 3.56
N GLU A 18 -14.55 -5.76 2.99
CA GLU A 18 -15.04 -6.44 1.78
C GLU A 18 -14.17 -6.15 0.55
N CYS A 19 -13.79 -4.89 0.36
CA CYS A 19 -12.91 -4.50 -0.74
C CYS A 19 -11.53 -5.18 -0.64
N GLY A 20 -10.96 -5.21 0.56
CA GLY A 20 -9.70 -5.89 0.85
C GLY A 20 -9.76 -7.38 0.54
N ARG A 21 -10.89 -8.05 0.82
CA ARG A 21 -11.12 -9.43 0.39
C ARG A 21 -11.12 -9.56 -1.14
N LYS A 22 -11.88 -8.73 -1.86
CA LYS A 22 -11.92 -8.76 -3.34
C LYS A 22 -10.54 -8.58 -3.97
N VAL A 23 -9.74 -7.62 -3.47
CA VAL A 23 -8.37 -7.37 -3.94
C VAL A 23 -7.48 -8.57 -3.67
N ASN A 24 -7.55 -9.14 -2.46
CA ASN A 24 -6.76 -10.30 -2.07
C ASN A 24 -7.15 -11.56 -2.88
N ASP A 25 -8.44 -11.80 -3.09
CA ASP A 25 -8.97 -12.96 -3.81
C ASP A 25 -8.69 -12.89 -5.32
N ARG A 26 -8.63 -11.68 -5.90
CA ARG A 26 -8.22 -11.49 -7.30
C ARG A 26 -6.80 -12.02 -7.53
N MET A 27 -5.94 -11.97 -6.51
CA MET A 27 -4.53 -12.36 -6.58
C MET A 27 -3.89 -11.87 -7.89
N SER A 28 -4.00 -10.57 -8.18
CA SER A 28 -3.42 -9.99 -9.38
C SER A 28 -1.90 -9.99 -9.31
N GLN A 29 -1.25 -9.82 -10.47
CA GLN A 29 0.20 -9.62 -10.48
C GLN A 29 0.58 -8.30 -9.79
N CYS A 30 -0.20 -7.23 -10.00
CA CYS A 30 0.02 -5.96 -9.32
C CYS A 30 0.01 -6.12 -7.81
N TYR A 31 -1.00 -6.80 -7.25
CA TYR A 31 -1.11 -7.01 -5.81
C TYR A 31 0.06 -7.84 -5.26
N ARG A 32 0.48 -8.89 -5.98
CA ARG A 32 1.64 -9.70 -5.61
C ARG A 32 2.93 -8.88 -5.61
N ASP A 33 3.17 -8.10 -6.66
CA ASP A 33 4.39 -7.29 -6.79
C ASP A 33 4.41 -6.15 -5.76
N TRP A 34 3.26 -5.50 -5.55
CA TRP A 34 3.11 -4.42 -4.57
C TRP A 34 3.26 -4.89 -3.12
N GLY A 35 2.73 -6.07 -2.79
CA GLY A 35 2.84 -6.68 -1.46
C GLY A 35 4.16 -7.40 -1.19
N SER A 36 5.05 -7.48 -2.18
CA SER A 36 6.33 -8.17 -2.04
C SER A 36 7.28 -7.42 -1.10
N PRO A 37 8.10 -8.13 -0.30
CA PRO A 37 9.16 -7.50 0.50
C PRO A 37 10.10 -6.68 -0.39
N LEU A 38 10.59 -5.56 0.14
CA LEU A 38 11.66 -4.83 -0.53
C LEU A 38 12.93 -5.69 -0.56
N PRO A 39 13.67 -5.70 -1.68
CA PRO A 39 14.98 -6.34 -1.72
C PRO A 39 15.90 -5.77 -0.63
N GLU A 40 16.65 -6.65 0.02
CA GLU A 40 17.68 -6.27 1.00
C GLU A 40 19.04 -6.14 0.30
N SER A 41 19.88 -5.22 0.80
CA SER A 41 21.23 -4.99 0.29
C SER A 41 22.14 -4.50 1.42
N ASP A 42 23.35 -5.05 1.49
CA ASP A 42 24.39 -4.61 2.43
C ASP A 42 25.04 -3.27 2.01
N ASP A 43 24.86 -2.86 0.75
CA ASP A 43 25.30 -1.56 0.25
C ASP A 43 24.26 -0.47 0.58
N PRO A 44 24.59 0.52 1.42
CA PRO A 44 23.66 1.59 1.80
C PRO A 44 23.11 2.38 0.62
N LYS A 45 23.91 2.58 -0.45
CA LYS A 45 23.46 3.33 -1.64
C LYS A 45 22.38 2.56 -2.39
N LYS A 46 22.56 1.25 -2.56
CA LYS A 46 21.54 0.39 -3.19
C LYS A 46 20.26 0.34 -2.37
N THR A 47 20.38 0.30 -1.04
CA THR A 47 19.21 0.36 -0.14
C THR A 47 18.44 1.66 -0.31
N GLU A 48 19.13 2.80 -0.47
CA GLU A 48 18.49 4.09 -0.77
C GLU A 48 17.79 4.09 -2.14
N GLU A 49 18.43 3.53 -3.18
CA GLU A 49 17.85 3.41 -4.53
C GLU A 49 16.60 2.51 -4.55
N ILE A 50 16.64 1.37 -3.85
CA ILE A 50 15.50 0.46 -3.70
C ILE A 50 14.34 1.17 -3.01
N LEU A 51 14.62 1.88 -1.90
CA LEU A 51 13.60 2.63 -1.17
C LEU A 51 12.99 3.73 -2.04
N LYS A 52 13.82 4.47 -2.79
CA LYS A 52 13.35 5.51 -3.72
C LYS A 52 12.46 4.92 -4.82
N GLY A 53 12.86 3.79 -5.40
CA GLY A 53 12.07 3.07 -6.38
C GLY A 53 10.71 2.61 -5.84
N PHE A 54 10.68 2.10 -4.62
CA PHE A 54 9.45 1.75 -3.91
C PHE A 54 8.55 2.98 -3.68
N CYS A 55 9.09 4.07 -3.15
CA CYS A 55 8.31 5.26 -2.86
C CYS A 55 7.72 5.92 -4.12
N ASN A 56 8.44 5.88 -5.24
CA ASN A 56 7.92 6.34 -6.53
C ASN A 56 6.78 5.45 -7.06
N ASN A 57 6.76 4.18 -6.68
CA ASN A 57 5.75 3.19 -7.07
C ASN A 57 4.95 2.71 -5.86
N TYR A 58 4.67 3.62 -4.91
CA TYR A 58 4.12 3.25 -3.59
C TYR A 58 2.79 2.49 -3.68
N PHE A 59 2.00 2.76 -4.74
CA PHE A 59 0.75 2.08 -5.05
C PHE A 59 0.88 1.11 -6.24
N GLY A 60 2.06 0.53 -6.39
CA GLY A 60 2.41 -0.36 -7.49
C GLY A 60 2.89 0.41 -8.71
N LYS A 61 3.59 -0.30 -9.60
CA LYS A 61 4.08 0.23 -10.86
C LYS A 61 2.91 0.78 -11.69
N ASP A 62 3.09 1.95 -12.30
CA ASP A 62 2.08 2.62 -13.14
C ASP A 62 0.72 2.84 -12.43
N ASN A 63 0.76 2.99 -11.10
CA ASN A 63 -0.39 3.08 -10.19
C ASN A 63 -1.39 1.93 -10.40
N CYS A 64 -0.90 0.71 -10.60
CA CYS A 64 -1.77 -0.43 -10.89
C CYS A 64 -2.78 -0.72 -9.75
N MET A 65 -2.43 -0.46 -8.47
CA MET A 65 -3.39 -0.65 -7.37
C MET A 65 -4.56 0.34 -7.43
N GLU A 66 -4.33 1.57 -7.90
CA GLU A 66 -5.42 2.55 -8.11
C GLU A 66 -6.45 2.00 -9.08
N LYS A 67 -5.98 1.48 -10.21
CA LYS A 67 -6.83 0.90 -11.25
C LYS A 67 -7.58 -0.31 -10.73
N GLU A 68 -6.88 -1.26 -10.10
CA GLU A 68 -7.47 -2.50 -9.62
C GLU A 68 -8.48 -2.29 -8.50
N VAL A 69 -8.17 -1.43 -7.52
CA VAL A 69 -9.09 -1.13 -6.42
C VAL A 69 -10.30 -0.34 -6.94
N THR A 70 -10.10 0.60 -7.86
CA THR A 70 -11.22 1.34 -8.46
C THR A 70 -12.14 0.42 -9.27
N GLU A 71 -11.60 -0.56 -9.99
CA GLU A 71 -12.37 -1.55 -10.74
C GLU A 71 -13.22 -2.45 -9.81
N LEU A 72 -12.64 -2.91 -8.70
CA LEU A 72 -13.30 -3.86 -7.79
C LEU A 72 -14.25 -3.21 -6.78
N CYS A 73 -13.96 -1.97 -6.40
CA CYS A 73 -14.55 -1.32 -5.24
C CYS A 73 -15.00 0.13 -5.50
N GLY A 74 -14.82 0.63 -6.73
CA GLY A 74 -15.12 2.01 -7.09
C GLY A 74 -14.12 3.02 -6.53
N VAL A 75 -14.33 4.29 -6.91
CA VAL A 75 -13.48 5.43 -6.52
C VAL A 75 -13.45 5.63 -5.01
N GLU A 76 -14.55 5.35 -4.31
CA GLU A 76 -14.62 5.43 -2.84
C GLU A 76 -13.72 4.38 -2.18
N GLY A 77 -13.74 3.13 -2.67
CA GLY A 77 -12.85 2.07 -2.20
C GLY A 77 -11.38 2.44 -2.38
N TRP A 78 -11.02 3.03 -3.52
CA TRP A 78 -9.67 3.55 -3.75
C TRP A 78 -9.30 4.67 -2.77
N THR A 79 -10.20 5.62 -2.54
CA THR A 79 -9.98 6.74 -1.61
C THR A 79 -9.66 6.23 -0.20
N ILE A 80 -10.41 5.23 0.28
CA ILE A 80 -10.16 4.60 1.58
C ILE A 80 -8.83 3.85 1.60
N PHE A 81 -8.54 3.04 0.57
CA PHE A 81 -7.27 2.30 0.45
C PHE A 81 -6.07 3.25 0.47
N LYS A 82 -6.09 4.28 -0.39
CA LYS A 82 -5.04 5.29 -0.48
C LYS A 82 -4.81 5.97 0.87
N LYS A 83 -5.89 6.39 1.54
CA LYS A 83 -5.80 7.03 2.85
C LYS A 83 -5.16 6.11 3.90
N MET A 84 -5.60 4.85 3.98
CA MET A 84 -5.09 3.88 4.95
C MET A 84 -3.58 3.67 4.81
N PHE A 85 -3.07 3.50 3.59
CA PHE A 85 -1.65 3.30 3.36
C PHE A 85 -0.82 4.58 3.55
N LEU A 86 -1.35 5.75 3.20
CA LEU A 86 -0.68 7.02 3.52
C LEU A 86 -0.58 7.24 5.04
N ASP A 87 -1.61 6.90 5.80
CA ASP A 87 -1.57 6.99 7.26
C ASP A 87 -0.58 5.98 7.87
N PHE A 88 -0.49 4.76 7.32
CA PHE A 88 0.55 3.81 7.68
C PHE A 88 1.96 4.33 7.36
N ASN A 89 2.13 5.01 6.22
CA ASN A 89 3.40 5.64 5.87
C ASN A 89 3.79 6.75 6.85
N LYS A 90 2.84 7.58 7.32
CA LYS A 90 3.14 8.61 8.33
C LYS A 90 3.67 8.03 9.64
N VAL A 91 3.23 6.82 10.00
CA VAL A 91 3.71 6.11 11.20
C VAL A 91 5.07 5.48 10.97
N SER A 92 5.29 4.85 9.81
CA SER A 92 6.56 4.16 9.51
C SER A 92 7.68 5.08 9.04
N GLY A 93 7.35 6.26 8.49
CA GLY A 93 8.31 7.24 7.97
C GLY A 93 9.11 6.75 6.75
N ARG A 94 8.68 5.66 6.09
CA ARG A 94 9.46 5.02 5.02
C ARG A 94 9.56 5.86 3.75
N CYS A 95 8.46 6.49 3.35
CA CYS A 95 8.41 7.36 2.19
C CYS A 95 8.08 8.80 2.61
N LYS A 96 8.63 9.78 1.89
CA LYS A 96 8.25 11.18 2.02
C LYS A 96 7.28 11.50 0.88
N PHE A 97 6.07 11.88 1.24
CA PHE A 97 5.07 12.41 0.32
C PHE A 97 4.87 13.87 0.72
N ASP A 98 4.95 14.77 -0.26
CA ASP A 98 4.67 16.20 -0.08
C ASP A 98 3.17 16.45 0.20
#